data_AF-A0A2N3DBA5-F1
#
_entry.id   AF-A0A2N3DBA5-F1
#
_cell.length_a   1.000
_cell.length_b   1.000
_cell.length_c   1.000
_cell.angle_alpha   90.00
_cell.angle_beta   90.00
_cell.angle_gamma   90.00
#
_symmetry.space_group_name_H-M   'P 1'
#
loop_
_entity.id
_entity.type
_entity.pdbx_description
1 polymer ?
#
loop_
_entity_poly.entity_id
_entity_poly.type
_entity_poly.pdbx_seq_one_letter_code
_entity_poly.pdbx_strand_id
1 'polypeptide(L)'
;MALTPAQQREMLELSFEQAEHGFVYYHYRWSRGIPVTAEERDEYLTIPVFGSRRAWRRSLAGRETTPPRAYRPVARKLLKMMPLSMAIYSLFFGVVGLILGFNEANMAPATVYVAVGCAMLFFGGSIVAARRRAI
;
A
#
# COMPACT_ATOMS: atom_id res chain seq x y z
N MET A 1 -13.15 -14.84 -6.40
CA MET A 1 -14.22 -14.37 -5.49
C MET A 1 -14.51 -12.92 -5.86
N ALA A 2 -15.74 -12.60 -6.28
CA ALA A 2 -16.10 -11.22 -6.60
C ALA A 2 -16.24 -10.41 -5.30
N LEU A 3 -15.67 -9.20 -5.25
CA LEU A 3 -15.82 -8.30 -4.11
C LEU A 3 -17.28 -7.86 -3.98
N THR A 4 -17.81 -7.84 -2.76
CA THR A 4 -19.15 -7.28 -2.50
C THR A 4 -19.15 -5.76 -2.78
N PRO A 5 -20.30 -5.14 -3.07
CA PRO A 5 -20.38 -3.69 -3.32
C PRO A 5 -19.79 -2.84 -2.18
N ALA A 6 -19.98 -3.27 -0.92
CA ALA A 6 -19.40 -2.61 0.24
C ALA A 6 -17.85 -2.70 0.25
N GLN A 7 -17.30 -3.89 0.00
CA GLN A 7 -15.84 -4.09 -0.10
C GLN A 7 -15.23 -3.32 -1.27
N GLN A 8 -15.96 -3.20 -2.39
CA GLN A 8 -15.53 -2.39 -3.52
C GLN A 8 -15.45 -0.90 -3.15
N ARG A 9 -16.46 -0.39 -2.43
CA ARG A 9 -16.49 0.99 -1.96
C ARG A 9 -15.33 1.27 -0.99
N GLU A 10 -15.12 0.43 0.01
CA GLU A 10 -13.99 0.56 0.94
C GLU A 10 -12.64 0.58 0.20
N MET A 11 -12.48 -0.28 -0.81
CA MET A 11 -11.26 -0.32 -1.60
C MET A 11 -11.08 0.92 -2.50
N LEU A 12 -12.17 1.53 -2.98
CA LEU A 12 -12.15 2.79 -3.73
C LEU A 12 -11.83 3.99 -2.83
N GLU A 13 -12.35 4.00 -1.60
CA GLU A 13 -12.09 5.05 -0.60
C GLU A 13 -10.61 5.19 -0.24
N LEU A 14 -9.84 4.11 -0.36
CA LEU A 14 -8.37 4.17 -0.27
C LEU A 14 -7.74 5.09 -1.32
N SER A 15 -8.45 5.54 -2.34
CA SER A 15 -7.91 6.50 -3.30
C SER A 15 -7.96 7.94 -2.79
N PHE A 16 -8.57 8.20 -1.63
CA PHE A 16 -8.79 9.56 -1.11
C PHE A 16 -8.17 9.76 0.27
N GLU A 17 -7.76 11.00 0.54
CA GLU A 17 -7.40 11.49 1.86
C GLU A 17 -8.20 12.74 2.18
N GLN A 18 -8.70 12.85 3.40
CA GLN A 18 -9.40 14.06 3.86
C GLN A 18 -8.40 15.21 4.05
N ALA A 19 -8.76 16.38 3.53
CA ALA A 19 -8.01 17.63 3.66
C ALA A 19 -8.93 18.74 4.20
N GLU A 20 -8.35 19.88 4.57
CA GLU A 20 -9.04 20.98 5.24
C GLU A 20 -10.27 21.51 4.48
N HIS A 21 -10.24 21.45 3.15
CA HIS A 21 -11.32 21.96 2.28
C HIS A 21 -11.93 20.89 1.36
N GLY A 22 -11.77 19.60 1.67
CA GLY A 22 -12.34 18.52 0.85
C GLY A 22 -11.50 17.26 0.87
N PHE A 23 -11.17 16.72 -0.30
CA PHE A 23 -10.41 15.50 -0.43
C PHE A 23 -9.24 15.64 -1.39
N VAL A 24 -8.28 14.74 -1.25
CA VAL A 24 -7.15 14.61 -2.17
C VAL A 24 -7.21 13.22 -2.80
N TYR A 25 -7.38 13.16 -4.12
CA TYR A 25 -7.40 11.93 -4.88
C TYR A 25 -5.98 11.49 -5.28
N TYR A 26 -5.68 10.21 -5.08
CA TYR A 26 -4.42 9.56 -5.42
C TYR A 26 -4.65 8.42 -6.42
N HIS A 27 -4.12 8.61 -7.62
CA HIS A 27 -4.32 7.65 -8.72
C HIS A 27 -3.50 6.35 -8.56
N TYR A 28 -2.19 6.44 -8.35
CA TYR A 28 -1.32 5.26 -8.13
C TYR A 28 -0.21 5.49 -7.10
N ARG A 29 0.02 6.74 -6.68
CA ARG A 29 1.09 7.09 -5.75
C ARG A 29 0.63 8.24 -4.89
N TRP A 30 0.68 8.02 -3.59
CA TRP A 30 0.31 8.98 -2.55
C TRP A 30 1.37 10.08 -2.36
N SER A 31 2.16 10.36 -3.40
CA SER A 31 3.22 11.37 -3.38
C SER A 31 2.71 12.72 -3.86
N ARG A 32 1.86 12.77 -4.89
CA ARG A 32 1.16 13.97 -5.35
C ARG A 32 -0.30 13.60 -5.58
N GLY A 33 -1.20 14.36 -4.98
CA GLY A 33 -2.62 14.14 -5.14
C GLY A 33 -3.29 15.30 -5.85
N ILE A 34 -4.49 15.05 -6.33
CA ILE A 34 -5.32 16.06 -7.00
C ILE A 34 -6.40 16.47 -6.00
N PRO A 35 -6.51 17.75 -5.64
CA PRO A 35 -7.62 18.23 -4.82
C PRO A 35 -8.94 17.96 -5.54
N VAL A 36 -9.90 17.40 -4.82
CA VAL A 36 -11.24 17.08 -5.31
C VAL A 36 -12.30 17.45 -4.28
N THR A 37 -13.49 17.80 -4.73
CA THR A 37 -14.62 18.11 -3.85
C THR A 37 -15.24 16.83 -3.26
N ALA A 38 -16.16 17.02 -2.31
CA ALA A 38 -16.95 15.91 -1.77
C ALA A 38 -17.85 15.28 -2.84
N GLU A 39 -18.45 16.09 -3.74
CA GLU A 39 -19.28 15.55 -4.82
C GLU A 39 -18.44 14.72 -5.79
N GLU A 40 -17.25 15.20 -6.15
CA GLU A 40 -16.32 14.47 -7.03
C GLU A 40 -15.88 13.13 -6.41
N ARG A 41 -15.63 13.10 -5.09
CA ARG A 41 -15.35 11.84 -4.38
C ARG A 41 -16.53 10.88 -4.51
N ASP A 42 -17.74 11.35 -4.21
CA ASP A 42 -18.93 10.49 -4.18
C ASP A 42 -19.25 9.95 -5.58
N GLU A 43 -19.09 10.78 -6.63
CA GLU A 43 -19.20 10.34 -8.03
C GLU A 43 -18.23 9.19 -8.31
N TYR A 44 -16.95 9.32 -7.95
CA TYR A 44 -15.96 8.27 -8.14
C TYR A 44 -16.29 6.98 -7.37
N LEU A 45 -16.85 7.07 -6.17
CA LEU A 45 -17.22 5.89 -5.38
C LEU A 45 -18.38 5.08 -6.00
N THR A 46 -19.14 5.68 -6.92
CA THR A 46 -20.18 4.97 -7.69
C THR A 46 -19.66 4.28 -8.95
N ILE A 47 -18.42 4.59 -9.35
CA ILE A 47 -17.82 4.07 -10.59
C ILE A 47 -17.52 2.57 -10.44
N PRO A 48 -17.97 1.70 -11.36
CA PRO A 48 -17.63 0.28 -11.31
C PRO A 48 -16.10 0.08 -11.38
N VAL A 49 -15.55 -0.79 -10.53
CA VAL A 49 -14.09 -0.93 -10.34
C VAL A 49 -13.35 -1.25 -11.65
N PHE A 50 -14.00 -1.94 -12.59
CA PHE A 50 -13.44 -2.35 -13.87
C PHE A 50 -13.93 -1.45 -15.03
N GLY A 51 -12.98 -0.80 -15.73
CA GLY A 51 -13.21 -0.11 -17.02
C GLY A 51 -13.32 1.43 -16.95
N SER A 52 -14.02 1.97 -15.97
CA SER A 52 -14.43 3.39 -15.93
C SER A 52 -13.47 4.32 -15.18
N ARG A 53 -12.51 3.78 -14.41
CA ARG A 53 -11.44 4.56 -13.79
C ARG A 53 -10.57 5.31 -14.80
N ARG A 54 -10.51 4.87 -16.07
CA ARG A 54 -9.76 5.57 -17.13
C ARG A 54 -10.40 6.90 -17.51
N ALA A 55 -11.73 6.98 -17.52
CA ALA A 55 -12.48 8.19 -17.83
C ALA A 55 -12.30 9.23 -16.72
N TRP A 56 -12.43 8.80 -15.45
CA TRP A 56 -12.14 9.64 -14.28
C TRP A 56 -10.76 10.30 -14.32
N ARG A 57 -9.74 9.54 -14.74
CA ARG A 57 -8.39 10.09 -14.85
C ARG A 57 -8.24 11.12 -15.95
N ARG A 58 -9.03 10.99 -17.02
CA ARG A 58 -9.06 11.99 -18.09
C ARG A 58 -9.75 13.26 -17.63
N SER A 59 -10.82 13.18 -16.82
CA SER A 59 -11.49 14.38 -16.30
C SER A 59 -10.62 15.18 -15.33
N LEU A 60 -9.68 14.53 -14.64
CA LEU A 60 -8.72 15.17 -13.74
C LEU A 60 -7.40 15.58 -14.43
N ALA A 61 -7.20 15.25 -15.70
CA ALA A 61 -5.95 15.53 -16.40
C ALA A 61 -5.72 17.04 -16.55
N GLY A 62 -4.51 17.50 -16.22
CA GLY A 62 -4.15 18.92 -16.33
C GLY A 62 -4.50 19.78 -15.12
N ARG A 63 -5.17 19.23 -14.10
CA ARG A 63 -5.38 19.93 -12.82
C ARG A 63 -4.08 20.08 -12.04
N GLU A 64 -3.99 21.14 -11.24
CA GLU A 64 -2.89 21.33 -10.31
C GLU A 64 -2.87 20.20 -9.27
N THR A 65 -1.66 19.71 -8.99
CA THR A 65 -1.43 18.67 -7.99
C THR A 65 -0.83 19.28 -6.73
N THR A 66 -1.19 18.75 -5.56
CA THR A 66 -0.53 19.11 -4.31
C THR A 66 0.99 18.89 -4.39
N PRO A 67 1.81 19.65 -3.66
CA PRO A 67 3.25 19.43 -3.60
C PRO A 67 3.57 17.99 -3.15
N PRO A 68 4.77 17.48 -3.53
CA PRO A 68 5.19 16.14 -3.13
C PRO A 68 5.17 15.98 -1.59
N ARG A 69 4.43 14.98 -1.10
CA ARG A 69 4.47 14.60 0.32
C ARG A 69 5.66 13.70 0.62
N ALA A 70 6.13 13.76 1.86
CA ALA A 70 7.14 12.83 2.36
C ALA A 70 6.63 11.38 2.28
N TYR A 71 7.46 10.48 1.76
CA TYR A 71 7.09 9.07 1.54
C TYR A 71 6.86 8.29 2.85
N ARG A 72 7.53 8.67 3.95
CA ARG A 72 7.53 7.91 5.21
C ARG A 72 6.15 7.76 5.87
N PRO A 73 5.35 8.84 6.07
CA PRO A 73 3.99 8.72 6.61
C PRO A 73 3.09 7.79 5.77
N VAL A 74 3.23 7.85 4.45
CA VAL A 74 2.48 7.02 3.50
C VAL A 74 2.86 5.55 3.64
N ALA A 75 4.15 5.24 3.59
CA ALA A 75 4.64 3.86 3.74
C ALA A 75 4.13 3.25 5.05
N ARG A 76 4.09 4.03 6.14
CA ARG A 76 3.54 3.57 7.42
C ARG A 76 2.03 3.31 7.36
N LYS A 77 1.22 4.17 6.72
CA LYS A 77 -0.22 3.92 6.53
C LYS A 77 -0.45 2.62 5.73
N LEU A 78 0.30 2.41 4.66
CA LEU A 78 0.22 1.19 3.85
C LEU A 78 0.56 -0.06 4.67
N LEU A 79 1.68 -0.03 5.42
CA LEU A 79 2.08 -1.13 6.29
C LEU A 79 1.04 -1.44 7.38
N LYS A 80 0.34 -0.42 7.93
CA LYS A 80 -0.76 -0.62 8.88
C LYS A 80 -1.94 -1.38 8.26
N MET A 81 -2.29 -1.09 7.00
CA MET A 81 -3.41 -1.72 6.30
C MET A 81 -3.10 -3.13 5.78
N MET A 82 -1.84 -3.50 5.60
CA MET A 82 -1.46 -4.83 5.13
C MET A 82 -1.97 -5.93 6.06
N PRO A 83 -2.51 -7.06 5.54
CA PRO A 83 -3.00 -8.17 6.36
C PRO A 83 -1.95 -8.70 7.34
N LEU A 84 -2.38 -9.04 8.55
CA LEU A 84 -1.46 -9.61 9.57
C LEU A 84 -0.82 -10.93 9.10
N SER A 85 -1.54 -11.70 8.29
CA SER A 85 -1.03 -12.92 7.66
C SER A 85 0.25 -12.66 6.85
N MET A 86 0.34 -11.53 6.13
CA MET A 86 1.56 -11.18 5.40
C MET A 86 2.76 -10.98 6.34
N ALA A 87 2.55 -10.36 7.50
CA ALA A 87 3.61 -10.22 8.49
C ALA A 87 4.07 -11.59 9.02
N ILE A 88 3.12 -12.48 9.33
CA ILE A 88 3.40 -13.82 9.83
C ILE A 88 4.19 -14.63 8.80
N TYR A 89 3.71 -14.69 7.55
CA TYR A 89 4.40 -15.41 6.48
C TYR A 89 5.80 -14.85 6.22
N SER A 90 5.93 -13.52 6.16
CA SER A 90 7.23 -12.88 5.93
C SER A 90 8.23 -13.20 7.06
N LEU A 91 7.78 -13.19 8.32
CA LEU A 91 8.63 -13.57 9.44
C LEU A 91 9.03 -15.05 9.39
N PHE A 92 8.06 -15.93 9.13
CA PHE A 92 8.30 -17.37 9.05
C PHE A 92 9.28 -17.73 7.93
N PHE A 93 9.02 -17.28 6.70
CA PHE A 93 9.92 -17.53 5.57
C PHE A 93 11.25 -16.81 5.71
N GLY A 94 11.29 -15.66 6.41
CA GLY A 94 12.52 -15.00 6.77
C GLY A 94 13.44 -15.87 7.63
N VAL A 95 12.89 -16.49 8.69
CA VAL A 95 13.62 -17.43 9.55
C VAL A 95 14.07 -18.66 8.77
N VAL A 96 13.16 -19.28 7.98
CA VAL A 96 13.49 -20.45 7.16
C VAL A 96 14.63 -20.13 6.17
N GLY A 97 14.57 -18.98 5.49
CA GLY A 97 15.62 -18.54 4.58
C GLY A 97 16.98 -18.37 5.25
N LEU A 98 17.02 -17.82 6.47
CA LEU A 98 18.26 -17.75 7.25
C LEU A 98 18.80 -19.14 7.60
N ILE A 99 17.94 -20.04 8.08
CA ILE A 99 18.34 -21.42 8.43
C ILE A 99 18.91 -22.14 7.21
N LEU A 100 18.25 -22.04 6.06
CA LEU A 100 18.74 -22.65 4.82
C LEU A 100 20.05 -22.02 4.38
N GLY A 101 20.16 -20.69 4.42
CA GLY A 101 21.36 -19.97 4.01
C GLY A 101 22.59 -20.29 4.86
N PHE A 102 22.44 -20.46 6.19
CA PHE A 102 23.55 -20.83 7.07
C PHE A 102 23.94 -22.31 6.98
N ASN A 103 23.04 -23.18 6.52
CA ASN A 103 23.33 -24.60 6.31
C ASN A 103 23.82 -24.92 4.89
N GLU A 104 23.83 -23.94 3.99
CA GLU A 104 24.22 -24.12 2.60
C GLU A 104 25.75 -24.10 2.45
N ALA A 105 26.31 -25.15 1.84
CA ALA A 105 27.76 -25.28 1.67
C ALA A 105 28.31 -24.35 0.57
N ASN A 106 27.49 -24.02 -0.43
CA ASN A 106 27.90 -23.14 -1.51
C ASN A 106 27.67 -21.67 -1.13
N MET A 107 28.73 -20.86 -1.14
CA MET A 107 28.64 -19.45 -0.70
C MET A 107 27.64 -18.61 -1.53
N ALA A 108 27.51 -18.86 -2.83
CA ALA A 108 26.62 -18.09 -3.69
C ALA A 108 25.13 -18.24 -3.32
N PRO A 109 24.54 -19.46 -3.29
CA PRO A 109 23.16 -19.65 -2.83
C PRO A 109 22.99 -19.31 -1.35
N ALA A 110 23.99 -19.60 -0.49
CA ALA A 110 23.97 -19.19 0.92
C ALA A 110 23.73 -17.68 1.08
N THR A 111 24.47 -16.86 0.33
CA THR A 111 24.33 -15.40 0.36
C THR A 111 22.94 -14.95 -0.08
N VAL A 112 22.38 -15.57 -1.13
CA VAL A 112 21.04 -15.25 -1.63
C VAL A 112 19.98 -15.58 -0.58
N TYR A 113 20.03 -16.78 0.02
CA TYR A 113 19.08 -17.19 1.06
C TYR A 113 19.14 -16.29 2.29
N VAL A 114 20.34 -15.93 2.75
CA VAL A 114 20.50 -15.01 3.89
C VAL A 114 19.98 -13.62 3.55
N ALA A 115 20.31 -13.08 2.38
CA ALA A 115 19.85 -11.75 1.96
C ALA A 115 18.31 -11.67 1.86
N VAL A 116 17.69 -12.68 1.23
CA VAL A 116 16.22 -12.78 1.13
C VAL A 116 15.60 -12.96 2.52
N GLY A 117 16.17 -13.82 3.35
CA GLY A 117 15.71 -14.05 4.72
C GLY A 117 15.70 -12.76 5.55
N CYS A 118 16.80 -12.01 5.54
CA CYS A 118 16.91 -10.70 6.19
C CYS A 118 15.88 -9.70 5.65
N ALA A 119 15.69 -9.61 4.33
CA ALA A 119 14.72 -8.71 3.72
C ALA A 119 13.27 -9.05 4.15
N MET A 120 12.92 -10.33 4.20
CA MET A 120 11.61 -10.80 4.67
C MET A 120 11.39 -10.53 6.16
N LEU A 121 12.41 -10.74 7.01
CA LEU A 121 12.32 -10.39 8.43
C LEU A 121 12.11 -8.89 8.62
N PHE A 122 12.86 -8.06 7.89
CA PHE A 122 12.70 -6.61 7.93
C PHE A 122 11.31 -6.18 7.50
N PHE A 123 10.80 -6.72 6.39
CA PHE A 123 9.47 -6.41 5.89
C PHE A 123 8.37 -6.83 6.89
N GLY A 124 8.39 -8.07 7.38
CA GLY A 124 7.43 -8.56 8.37
C GLY A 124 7.47 -7.76 9.68
N GLY A 125 8.67 -7.47 10.18
CA GLY A 125 8.87 -6.62 11.36
C GLY A 125 8.34 -5.21 11.17
N SER A 126 8.49 -4.62 9.97
CA SER A 126 7.99 -3.29 9.66
C SER A 126 6.45 -3.20 9.72
N ILE A 127 5.74 -4.26 9.33
CA ILE A 127 4.27 -4.35 9.44
C ILE A 127 3.85 -4.40 10.91
N VAL A 128 4.49 -5.26 11.71
CA VAL A 128 4.20 -5.37 13.15
C VAL A 128 4.49 -4.05 13.87
N ALA A 129 5.64 -3.43 13.59
CA ALA A 129 6.02 -2.15 14.19
C ALA A 129 5.07 -1.02 13.78
N ALA A 130 4.65 -0.98 12.52
CA ALA A 130 3.67 0.00 12.04
C ALA A 130 2.35 -0.13 12.78
N ARG A 131 1.87 -1.36 13.04
CA ARG A 131 0.61 -1.61 13.77
C ARG A 131 0.69 -1.29 15.27
N ARG A 132 1.82 -1.56 15.93
CA ARG A 132 1.99 -1.31 17.38
C ARG A 132 2.21 0.16 17.75
N ARG A 133 2.70 1.00 16.83
CA ARG A 133 2.75 2.45 17.03
C ARG A 133 1.36 3.05 16.75
N ALA A 134 0.49 2.97 17.75
CA ALA A 134 -0.71 3.80 17.82
C ALA A 134 -0.27 5.25 18.09
N ILE A 135 -0.59 6.12 17.14
CA ILE A 135 -0.50 7.59 17.13
C ILE A 135 0.91 8.13 17.39
#